data_AF-A0A2K9BRM5-F1
#
_entry.id   AF-A0A2K9BRM5-F1
#
_cell.length_a   1.000
_cell.length_b   1.000
_cell.length_c   1.000
_cell.angle_alpha   90.00
_cell.angle_beta   90.00
_cell.angle_gamma   90.00
#
_symmetry.space_group_name_H-M   'P 1'
#
loop_
_entity.id
_entity.type
_entity.pdbx_description
1 polymer ?
#
loop_
_entity_poly.entity_id
_entity_poly.type
_entity_poly.pdbx_seq_one_letter_code
_entity_poly.pdbx_strand_id
1 'polypeptide(L)'
;MGLAGDLSQDLLDQVKQALAANTPLRIQGSNSKAMLGNPVAGELIDTRGHSGIISYDPAELVLTARAGTPLAEIEAALAEAGQMLPWEPPHLGPAATVGGTVAAGLSGPRRPWAGAVRDHVLGSRVITGHGKLLRFGGEVMKNVAGYDLSRLLTGSFGCLGLLSEVSLKVLPRPRQCLSLRLHMPAHLALSALAEWGQQPLPISAACHDGEALCLRLEGGEGSVQSAFQRLGGELIDSRFWDDLREQRLAFFADSQPLWRLSLPIASGATGLPGRELIDWSGAQRWLKSTAPAAQIRSQAAALGGHATAYSAVADSFTPLPAALLRYHRALKQQLDPQGIFNPGRMYADL
;
A
#
# COMPACT_ATOMS: atom_id res chain seq x y z
N MET A 1 -3.00 -28.41 12.20
CA MET A 1 -3.04 -28.15 10.74
C MET A 1 -1.81 -27.32 10.27
N GLY A 2 -0.59 -27.58 10.77
CA GLY A 2 0.50 -26.58 10.71
C GLY A 2 1.62 -26.75 9.68
N LEU A 3 1.74 -27.90 8.99
CA LEU A 3 2.92 -28.21 8.15
C LEU A 3 2.69 -28.07 6.63
N ALA A 4 1.43 -28.00 6.16
CA ALA A 4 1.15 -27.76 4.75
C ALA A 4 1.41 -26.28 4.43
N GLY A 5 2.30 -26.00 3.46
CA GLY A 5 2.61 -24.64 3.00
C GLY A 5 3.77 -23.92 3.71
N ASP A 6 4.49 -24.58 4.62
CA ASP A 6 5.72 -24.01 5.16
C ASP A 6 6.93 -24.34 4.27
N LEU A 7 7.40 -23.35 3.51
CA LEU A 7 8.57 -23.44 2.65
C LEU A 7 9.70 -22.55 3.17
N SER A 8 9.71 -22.21 4.47
CA SER A 8 10.71 -21.30 5.05
C SER A 8 12.13 -21.80 4.82
N GLN A 9 12.37 -23.10 4.97
CA GLN A 9 13.68 -23.71 4.77
C GLN A 9 14.07 -23.73 3.29
N ASP A 10 13.13 -24.10 2.40
CA ASP A 10 13.38 -24.13 0.95
C ASP A 10 13.71 -22.73 0.41
N LEU A 11 12.97 -21.70 0.83
CA LEU A 11 13.24 -20.31 0.47
C LEU A 11 14.62 -19.86 1.00
N LEU A 12 14.98 -20.27 2.22
CA LEU A 12 16.28 -19.95 2.80
C LEU A 12 17.43 -20.60 2.03
N ASP A 13 17.26 -21.85 1.60
CA ASP A 13 18.27 -22.58 0.86
C ASP A 13 18.41 -22.06 -0.58
N GLN A 14 17.32 -21.67 -1.24
CA GLN A 14 17.37 -20.94 -2.52
C GLN A 14 18.16 -19.63 -2.40
N VAL A 15 17.93 -18.85 -1.33
CA VAL A 15 18.70 -17.62 -1.08
C VAL A 15 20.17 -17.92 -0.85
N LYS A 16 20.51 -18.94 -0.07
CA LYS A 16 21.91 -19.34 0.17
C LYS A 16 22.60 -19.79 -1.12
N GLN A 17 21.91 -20.52 -1.99
CA GLN A 17 22.43 -20.91 -3.30
C GLN A 17 22.70 -19.68 -4.17
N ALA A 18 21.77 -18.72 -4.23
CA ALA A 18 21.96 -17.47 -4.95
C ALA A 18 23.12 -16.64 -4.40
N LEU A 19 23.30 -16.57 -3.08
CA LEU A 19 24.45 -15.92 -2.44
C LEU A 19 25.79 -16.61 -2.75
N ALA A 20 25.80 -17.95 -2.85
CA ALA A 20 27.00 -18.69 -3.23
C ALA A 20 27.36 -18.50 -4.71
N ALA A 21 26.35 -18.35 -5.57
CA ALA A 21 26.51 -18.14 -7.01
C ALA A 21 26.62 -16.67 -7.43
N ASN A 22 26.41 -15.72 -6.50
CA ASN A 22 26.27 -14.29 -6.77
C ASN A 22 25.18 -14.00 -7.83
N THR A 23 24.05 -14.70 -7.73
CA THR A 23 22.92 -14.61 -8.68
C THR A 23 21.88 -13.64 -8.14
N PRO A 24 21.52 -12.58 -8.89
CA PRO A 24 20.38 -11.74 -8.57
C PRO A 24 19.07 -12.53 -8.49
N LEU A 25 18.26 -12.24 -7.48
CA LEU A 25 16.94 -12.82 -7.25
C LEU A 25 15.84 -11.80 -7.54
N ARG A 26 14.83 -12.25 -8.27
CA ARG A 26 13.56 -11.56 -8.47
C ARG A 26 12.50 -12.17 -7.54
N ILE A 27 12.27 -11.53 -6.40
CA ILE A 27 11.24 -11.95 -5.43
C ILE A 27 9.87 -11.61 -5.98
N GLN A 28 9.00 -12.61 -6.04
CA GLN A 28 7.66 -12.47 -6.61
C GLN A 28 6.63 -13.25 -5.80
N GLY A 29 5.51 -12.60 -5.49
CA GLY A 29 4.26 -13.29 -5.14
C GLY A 29 3.50 -13.66 -6.42
N SER A 30 2.26 -13.17 -6.53
CA SER A 30 1.44 -13.38 -7.73
C SER A 30 1.69 -12.47 -8.91
N ASN A 31 2.66 -11.56 -8.80
CA ASN A 31 2.99 -10.61 -9.85
C ASN A 31 1.88 -9.57 -10.18
N SER A 32 0.83 -9.45 -9.34
CA SER A 32 -0.29 -8.51 -9.59
C SER A 32 0.13 -7.04 -9.59
N LYS A 33 1.29 -6.73 -9.02
CA LYS A 33 1.85 -5.37 -8.88
C LYS A 33 3.09 -5.15 -9.76
N ALA A 34 3.26 -5.97 -10.80
CA ALA A 34 4.45 -5.98 -11.67
C ALA A 34 4.75 -4.60 -12.29
N MET A 35 3.70 -3.84 -12.62
CA MET A 35 3.77 -2.53 -13.25
C MET A 35 4.38 -1.43 -12.36
N LEU A 36 4.58 -1.69 -11.07
CA LEU A 36 5.11 -0.71 -10.13
C LEU A 36 6.61 -0.86 -9.93
N GLY A 37 7.38 0.14 -10.31
CA GLY A 37 8.84 0.10 -10.22
C GLY A 37 9.50 -0.51 -11.45
N ASN A 38 10.82 -0.55 -11.43
CA ASN A 38 11.61 -0.95 -12.59
C ASN A 38 11.55 -2.47 -12.83
N PRO A 39 11.70 -2.94 -14.08
CA PRO A 39 11.91 -4.36 -14.34
C PRO A 39 13.18 -4.85 -13.63
N VAL A 40 13.12 -6.07 -13.10
CA VAL A 40 14.24 -6.72 -12.41
C VAL A 40 14.71 -7.90 -13.24
N ALA A 41 16.00 -7.94 -13.54
CA ALA A 41 16.68 -9.12 -14.06
C ALA A 41 17.18 -9.98 -12.89
N GLY A 42 16.89 -11.27 -12.93
CA GLY A 42 17.28 -12.21 -11.87
C GLY A 42 16.49 -13.50 -11.92
N GLU A 43 16.97 -14.50 -11.19
CA GLU A 43 16.28 -15.77 -11.01
C GLU A 43 15.02 -15.58 -10.16
N LEU A 44 13.91 -16.19 -10.58
CA LEU A 44 12.64 -16.05 -9.88
C LEU A 44 12.65 -16.82 -8.56
N ILE A 45 12.34 -16.14 -7.46
CA ILE A 45 11.96 -16.78 -6.19
C ILE A 45 10.47 -16.52 -5.93
N ASP A 46 9.67 -17.59 -6.04
CA ASP A 46 8.22 -17.56 -5.93
C ASP A 46 7.78 -17.83 -4.49
N THR A 47 7.09 -16.87 -3.87
CA THR A 47 6.63 -16.99 -2.50
C THR A 47 5.24 -17.60 -2.37
N ARG A 48 4.49 -17.81 -3.46
CA ARG A 48 3.08 -18.27 -3.42
C ARG A 48 2.89 -19.62 -2.74
N GLY A 49 3.86 -20.52 -2.89
CA GLY A 49 3.82 -21.82 -2.21
C GLY A 49 3.97 -21.73 -0.69
N HIS A 50 4.55 -20.64 -0.19
CA HIS A 50 4.66 -20.35 1.24
C HIS A 50 3.41 -19.60 1.72
N SER A 51 2.30 -20.33 1.89
CA SER A 51 0.97 -19.77 2.15
C SER A 51 0.29 -20.39 3.38
N GLY A 52 -0.74 -19.68 3.86
CA GLY A 52 -1.56 -20.03 5.00
C GLY A 52 -1.46 -19.01 6.14
N ILE A 53 -2.56 -18.88 6.88
CA ILE A 53 -2.62 -18.15 8.14
C ILE A 53 -1.94 -19.00 9.24
N ILE A 54 -0.94 -18.44 9.91
CA ILE A 54 -0.16 -19.11 10.96
C ILE A 54 -0.91 -19.03 12.29
N SER A 55 -1.37 -17.83 12.64
CA SER A 55 -2.14 -17.56 13.85
C SER A 55 -3.12 -16.43 13.58
N TYR A 56 -4.30 -16.51 14.20
CA TYR A 56 -5.28 -15.44 14.20
C TYR A 56 -5.95 -15.41 15.56
N ASP A 57 -5.80 -14.29 16.26
CA ASP A 57 -6.47 -13.99 17.52
C ASP A 57 -7.45 -12.83 17.29
N PRO A 58 -8.75 -13.12 17.13
CA PRO A 58 -9.76 -12.09 16.93
C PRO A 58 -9.94 -11.15 18.13
N ALA A 59 -9.65 -11.61 19.36
CA ALA A 59 -9.81 -10.79 20.56
C ALA A 59 -8.68 -9.75 20.67
N GLU A 60 -7.46 -10.15 20.33
CA GLU A 60 -6.28 -9.27 20.31
C GLU A 60 -6.17 -8.43 19.02
N LEU A 61 -7.01 -8.71 18.01
CA LEU A 61 -6.99 -8.07 16.69
C LEU A 61 -5.64 -8.24 15.97
N VAL A 62 -5.07 -9.45 16.06
CA VAL A 62 -3.77 -9.79 15.47
C VAL A 62 -3.89 -11.02 14.58
N LEU A 63 -3.36 -10.92 13.35
CA LEU A 63 -3.27 -12.03 12.41
C LEU A 63 -1.83 -12.15 11.89
N THR A 64 -1.25 -13.34 11.97
CA THR A 64 0.04 -13.67 11.36
C THR A 64 -0.17 -14.63 10.20
N ALA A 65 0.37 -14.29 9.03
CA ALA A 65 0.28 -15.12 7.82
C ALA A 65 1.62 -15.20 7.10
N ARG A 66 1.80 -16.29 6.35
CA ARG A 66 2.93 -16.44 5.43
C ARG A 66 2.79 -15.48 4.26
N ALA A 67 3.92 -15.04 3.70
CA ALA A 67 3.97 -13.98 2.70
C ALA A 67 3.28 -14.34 1.38
N GLY A 68 3.19 -15.64 1.06
CA GLY A 68 2.48 -16.17 -0.10
C GLY A 68 0.96 -16.24 0.07
N THR A 69 0.42 -16.05 1.27
CA THR A 69 -1.01 -16.16 1.54
C THR A 69 -1.80 -15.16 0.69
N PRO A 70 -2.81 -15.61 -0.09
CA PRO A 70 -3.69 -14.72 -0.83
C PRO A 70 -4.42 -13.74 0.11
N LEU A 71 -4.52 -12.48 -0.29
CA LEU A 71 -5.28 -11.48 0.46
C LEU A 71 -6.75 -11.89 0.61
N ALA A 72 -7.35 -12.49 -0.43
CA ALA A 72 -8.73 -12.95 -0.39
C ALA A 72 -8.97 -14.02 0.71
N GLU A 73 -7.98 -14.88 0.99
CA GLU A 73 -8.05 -15.87 2.07
C GLU A 73 -8.06 -15.17 3.44
N ILE A 74 -7.17 -14.19 3.63
CA ILE A 74 -7.12 -13.38 4.85
C ILE A 74 -8.42 -12.60 5.04
N GLU A 75 -8.90 -11.91 4.01
CA GLU A 75 -10.13 -11.12 4.06
C GLU A 75 -11.36 -11.98 4.36
N ALA A 76 -11.43 -13.21 3.84
CA ALA A 76 -12.48 -14.16 4.17
C ALA A 76 -12.43 -14.57 5.65
N ALA A 77 -11.26 -14.97 6.16
CA ALA A 77 -11.10 -15.33 7.58
C ALA A 77 -11.45 -14.17 8.53
N LEU A 78 -11.08 -12.93 8.17
CA LEU A 78 -11.46 -11.74 8.94
C LEU A 78 -12.96 -11.45 8.84
N ALA A 79 -13.59 -11.67 7.68
CA ALA A 79 -15.01 -11.46 7.50
C ALA A 79 -15.85 -12.35 8.42
N GLU A 80 -15.45 -13.62 8.59
CA GLU A 80 -16.11 -14.58 9.50
C GLU A 80 -16.15 -14.09 10.95
N ALA A 81 -15.12 -13.34 11.38
CA ALA A 81 -15.03 -12.74 12.70
C ALA A 81 -15.56 -11.28 12.77
N GLY A 82 -16.17 -10.77 11.69
CA GLY A 82 -16.65 -9.38 11.62
C GLY A 82 -15.53 -8.34 11.62
N GLN A 83 -14.36 -8.69 11.10
CA GLN A 83 -13.15 -7.87 11.06
C GLN A 83 -12.70 -7.56 9.62
N MET A 84 -11.73 -6.68 9.47
CA MET A 84 -11.19 -6.23 8.18
C MET A 84 -9.72 -5.79 8.27
N LEU A 85 -9.07 -5.71 7.10
CA LEU A 85 -7.78 -5.04 6.95
C LEU A 85 -8.01 -3.52 6.86
N PRO A 86 -7.57 -2.74 7.85
CA PRO A 86 -7.96 -1.34 8.01
C PRO A 86 -7.33 -0.36 7.01
N TRP A 87 -6.38 -0.77 6.18
CA TRP A 87 -5.83 0.10 5.13
C TRP A 87 -6.40 -0.21 3.74
N GLU A 88 -7.31 -1.18 3.62
CA GLU A 88 -7.98 -1.57 2.37
C GLU A 88 -6.98 -1.85 1.24
N PRO A 89 -6.19 -2.93 1.32
CA PRO A 89 -5.12 -3.20 0.36
C PRO A 89 -5.64 -3.32 -1.08
N PRO A 90 -5.07 -2.58 -2.05
CA PRO A 90 -5.28 -2.86 -3.46
C PRO A 90 -4.74 -4.23 -3.85
N HIS A 91 -5.60 -5.07 -4.44
CA HIS A 91 -5.19 -6.37 -4.94
C HIS A 91 -4.43 -6.22 -6.25
N LEU A 92 -4.98 -5.42 -7.18
CA LEU A 92 -4.52 -5.22 -8.55
C LEU A 92 -4.40 -6.53 -9.35
N GLY A 93 -5.22 -7.51 -8.96
CA GLY A 93 -5.26 -8.86 -9.54
C GLY A 93 -5.74 -9.88 -8.52
N PRO A 94 -6.44 -10.95 -8.95
CA PRO A 94 -7.20 -11.83 -8.05
C PRO A 94 -6.33 -12.68 -7.11
N ALA A 95 -5.05 -12.86 -7.43
CA ALA A 95 -4.14 -13.70 -6.65
C ALA A 95 -3.19 -12.89 -5.74
N ALA A 96 -3.46 -11.60 -5.49
CA ALA A 96 -2.59 -10.74 -4.69
C ALA A 96 -2.22 -11.38 -3.34
N THR A 97 -0.94 -11.41 -3.00
CA THR A 97 -0.47 -12.00 -1.72
C THR A 97 -0.21 -10.92 -0.68
N VAL A 98 -0.27 -11.30 0.60
CA VAL A 98 -0.02 -10.38 1.72
C VAL A 98 1.42 -9.85 1.69
N GLY A 99 2.41 -10.70 1.41
CA GLY A 99 3.81 -10.31 1.34
C GLY A 99 4.08 -9.31 0.21
N GLY A 100 3.53 -9.55 -0.98
CA GLY A 100 3.65 -8.62 -2.10
C GLY A 100 2.98 -7.27 -1.82
N THR A 101 1.87 -7.28 -1.07
CA THR A 101 1.13 -6.06 -0.71
C THR A 101 1.86 -5.21 0.32
N VAL A 102 2.44 -5.85 1.35
CA VAL A 102 3.30 -5.19 2.34
C VAL A 102 4.57 -4.67 1.67
N ALA A 103 5.25 -5.49 0.86
CA ALA A 103 6.43 -5.08 0.12
C ALA A 103 6.19 -3.89 -0.81
N ALA A 104 5.01 -3.81 -1.46
CA ALA A 104 4.64 -2.67 -2.32
C ALA A 104 4.14 -1.45 -1.52
N GLY A 105 3.84 -1.58 -0.23
CA GLY A 105 3.42 -0.47 0.62
C GLY A 105 2.10 0.19 0.20
N LEU A 106 1.20 -0.54 -0.46
CA LEU A 106 -0.04 0.00 -1.00
C LEU A 106 -1.15 0.10 0.06
N SER A 107 -1.98 1.11 -0.07
CA SER A 107 -3.17 1.33 0.78
C SER A 107 -4.31 1.90 -0.06
N GLY A 108 -5.54 1.61 0.33
CA GLY A 108 -6.75 2.04 -0.34
C GLY A 108 -7.33 3.34 0.21
N PRO A 109 -8.59 3.65 -0.13
CA PRO A 109 -9.22 4.94 0.14
C PRO A 109 -9.27 5.35 1.62
N ARG A 110 -9.31 4.39 2.55
CA ARG A 110 -9.35 4.64 4.00
C ARG A 110 -8.06 5.17 4.62
N ARG A 111 -6.93 5.16 3.90
CA ARG A 111 -5.61 5.48 4.46
C ARG A 111 -5.56 6.75 5.35
N PRO A 112 -6.19 7.89 4.99
CA PRO A 112 -6.13 9.09 5.84
C PRO A 112 -6.74 8.92 7.24
N TRP A 113 -7.75 8.06 7.36
CA TRP A 113 -8.51 7.87 8.61
C TRP A 113 -8.07 6.65 9.41
N ALA A 114 -7.49 5.64 8.76
CA ALA A 114 -7.08 4.40 9.43
C ALA A 114 -5.58 4.09 9.34
N GLY A 115 -4.78 4.93 8.68
CA GLY A 115 -3.34 4.71 8.50
C GLY A 115 -2.99 3.88 7.27
N ALA A 116 -1.69 3.85 6.95
CA ALA A 116 -1.14 3.05 5.86
C ALA A 116 -0.87 1.61 6.32
N VAL A 117 -0.64 0.70 5.37
CA VAL A 117 -0.22 -0.69 5.66
C VAL A 117 0.93 -0.76 6.67
N ARG A 118 1.90 0.16 6.60
CA ARG A 118 3.03 0.26 7.52
C ARG A 118 2.60 0.43 8.98
N ASP A 119 1.51 1.15 9.22
CA ASP A 119 1.03 1.45 10.58
C ASP A 119 0.35 0.22 11.21
N HIS A 120 -0.01 -0.77 10.39
CA HIS A 120 -0.65 -2.03 10.81
C HIS A 120 0.29 -3.24 10.80
N VAL A 121 1.54 -3.10 10.36
CA VAL A 121 2.55 -4.16 10.51
C VAL A 121 3.05 -4.16 11.96
N LEU A 122 2.83 -5.27 12.66
CA LEU A 122 3.27 -5.51 14.05
C LEU A 122 4.61 -6.24 14.11
N GLY A 123 4.87 -7.10 13.12
CA GLY A 123 6.08 -7.89 13.01
C GLY A 123 6.22 -8.56 11.66
N SER A 124 7.42 -9.06 11.38
CA SER A 124 7.74 -9.77 10.14
C SER A 124 8.87 -10.77 10.34
N ARG A 125 8.86 -11.85 9.56
CA ARG A 125 10.04 -12.69 9.36
C ARG A 125 10.63 -12.44 7.98
N VAL A 126 11.96 -12.32 7.92
CA VAL A 126 12.68 -11.95 6.70
C VAL A 126 13.93 -12.80 6.50
N ILE A 127 14.13 -13.26 5.28
CA ILE A 127 15.40 -13.83 4.85
C ILE A 127 16.27 -12.70 4.29
N THR A 128 17.43 -12.50 4.91
CA THR A 128 18.41 -11.46 4.56
C THR A 128 19.48 -11.99 3.61
N GLY A 129 20.26 -11.09 2.99
CA GLY A 129 21.38 -11.41 2.11
C GLY A 129 22.61 -11.92 2.87
N HIS A 130 22.47 -12.16 4.18
CA HIS A 130 23.40 -12.97 4.98
C HIS A 130 23.03 -14.46 5.00
N GLY A 131 21.97 -14.87 4.29
CA GLY A 131 21.48 -16.25 4.31
C GLY A 131 20.89 -16.64 5.66
N LYS A 132 20.25 -15.68 6.35
CA LYS A 132 19.65 -15.86 7.68
C LYS A 132 18.18 -15.46 7.66
N LEU A 133 17.35 -16.29 8.28
CA LEU A 133 15.96 -15.97 8.62
C LEU A 133 15.95 -15.20 9.96
N LEU A 134 15.53 -13.95 9.92
CA LEU A 134 15.45 -13.05 11.08
C LEU A 134 13.99 -12.74 11.41
N ARG A 135 13.73 -12.46 12.67
CA ARG A 135 12.42 -12.02 13.19
C ARG A 135 12.54 -10.58 13.66
N PHE A 136 11.62 -9.74 13.21
CA PHE A 136 11.51 -8.34 13.62
C PHE A 136 10.11 -8.05 14.15
N GLY A 137 10.02 -7.18 15.17
CA GLY A 137 8.77 -6.89 15.86
C GLY A 137 8.24 -8.05 16.70
N GLY A 138 6.97 -7.97 17.07
CA GLY A 138 6.30 -8.92 17.94
C GLY A 138 4.79 -8.79 17.82
N GLU A 139 4.05 -9.77 18.32
CA GLU A 139 2.58 -9.81 18.22
C GLU A 139 1.89 -8.80 19.19
N VAL A 140 2.67 -8.12 20.03
CA VAL A 140 2.15 -7.19 21.05
C VAL A 140 2.22 -5.72 20.61
N MET A 141 1.19 -4.95 20.94
CA MET A 141 1.05 -3.52 20.59
C MET A 141 2.11 -2.58 21.19
N LYS A 142 2.93 -3.05 22.14
CA LYS A 142 4.03 -2.28 22.75
C LYS A 142 5.37 -2.97 22.52
N ASN A 143 6.09 -2.55 21.48
CA ASN A 143 7.49 -2.90 21.26
C ASN A 143 8.34 -1.64 21.46
N VAL A 144 8.99 -1.49 22.62
CA VAL A 144 9.69 -0.25 23.04
C VAL A 144 11.23 -0.40 22.99
N ALA A 145 11.75 -1.45 22.33
CA ALA A 145 13.19 -1.67 22.22
C ALA A 145 13.63 -1.90 20.76
N GLY A 146 14.58 -1.08 20.29
CA GLY A 146 15.21 -1.21 18.97
C GLY A 146 14.55 -0.42 17.84
N TYR A 147 15.16 -0.47 16.65
CA TYR A 147 14.61 0.12 15.43
C TYR A 147 13.50 -0.77 14.86
N ASP A 148 12.41 -0.16 14.40
CA ASP A 148 11.24 -0.86 13.84
C ASP A 148 11.51 -1.33 12.40
N LEU A 149 12.32 -2.38 12.28
CA LEU A 149 12.70 -2.99 10.99
C LEU A 149 11.50 -3.64 10.28
N SER A 150 10.48 -4.08 11.01
CA SER A 150 9.25 -4.64 10.42
C SER A 150 8.51 -3.61 9.57
N ARG A 151 8.42 -2.36 10.05
CA ARG A 151 7.82 -1.26 9.29
C ARG A 151 8.70 -0.79 8.13
N LEU A 152 10.02 -0.94 8.24
CA LEU A 152 10.97 -0.54 7.18
C LEU A 152 10.87 -1.40 5.91
N LEU A 153 10.47 -2.66 6.06
CA LEU A 153 10.26 -3.58 4.93
C LEU A 153 9.02 -3.23 4.11
N THR A 154 8.10 -2.47 4.68
CA THR A 154 6.90 -2.01 4.00
C THR A 154 7.27 -0.98 2.92
N GLY A 155 6.88 -1.22 1.68
CA GLY A 155 7.25 -0.36 0.56
C GLY A 155 8.69 -0.52 0.08
N SER A 156 9.41 -1.55 0.54
CA SER A 156 10.79 -1.85 0.11
C SER A 156 10.87 -2.56 -1.25
N PHE A 157 9.73 -3.00 -1.80
CA PHE A 157 9.64 -3.81 -3.02
C PHE A 157 10.53 -5.07 -3.01
N GLY A 158 10.84 -5.60 -1.81
CA GLY A 158 11.71 -6.76 -1.64
C GLY A 158 13.21 -6.46 -1.75
N CYS A 159 13.63 -5.21 -1.96
CA CYS A 159 15.05 -4.85 -2.13
C CYS A 159 15.90 -5.01 -0.86
N LEU A 160 15.25 -5.18 0.29
CA LEU A 160 15.88 -5.29 1.61
C LEU A 160 15.85 -6.71 2.18
N GLY A 161 15.25 -7.67 1.46
CA GLY A 161 15.07 -9.03 1.94
C GLY A 161 13.76 -9.65 1.48
N LEU A 162 13.69 -10.98 1.59
CA LEU A 162 12.49 -11.75 1.31
C LEU A 162 11.62 -11.82 2.56
N LEU A 163 10.44 -11.18 2.53
CA LEU A 163 9.40 -11.35 3.53
C LEU A 163 8.88 -12.80 3.48
N SER A 164 9.04 -13.56 4.57
CA SER A 164 8.48 -14.91 4.70
C SER A 164 7.16 -14.90 5.48
N GLU A 165 7.04 -14.05 6.52
CA GLU A 165 5.83 -13.94 7.34
C GLU A 165 5.56 -12.48 7.70
N VAL A 166 4.28 -12.14 7.89
CA VAL A 166 3.84 -10.83 8.37
C VAL A 166 2.79 -10.99 9.46
N SER A 167 2.96 -10.28 10.56
CA SER A 167 1.97 -10.09 11.61
C SER A 167 1.31 -8.72 11.47
N LEU A 168 -0.01 -8.70 11.42
CA LEU A 168 -0.83 -7.55 11.07
C LEU A 168 -1.85 -7.25 12.18
N LYS A 169 -2.02 -5.96 12.48
CA LYS A 169 -3.15 -5.46 13.22
C LYS A 169 -4.37 -5.40 12.30
N VAL A 170 -5.49 -5.96 12.75
CA VAL A 170 -6.78 -5.90 12.07
C VAL A 170 -7.75 -5.04 12.87
N LEU A 171 -8.91 -4.69 12.31
CA LEU A 171 -9.93 -3.92 13.03
C LEU A 171 -11.32 -4.52 12.83
N PRO A 172 -12.25 -4.33 13.78
CA PRO A 172 -13.67 -4.60 13.56
C PRO A 172 -14.21 -3.86 12.34
N ARG A 173 -15.15 -4.48 11.63
CA ARG A 173 -15.93 -3.81 10.58
C ARG A 173 -16.87 -2.77 11.22
N PRO A 174 -17.10 -1.63 10.56
CA PRO A 174 -18.09 -0.67 11.01
C PRO A 174 -19.51 -1.29 10.96
N ARG A 175 -20.38 -0.88 11.88
CA ARG A 175 -21.78 -1.37 11.94
C ARG A 175 -22.63 -0.84 10.80
N GLN A 176 -22.40 0.42 10.42
CA GLN A 176 -23.09 1.10 9.34
C GLN A 176 -22.07 1.71 8.38
N CYS A 177 -22.36 1.65 7.08
CA CYS A 177 -21.61 2.29 6.01
C CYS A 177 -22.58 2.97 5.02
N LEU A 178 -22.39 4.25 4.73
CA LEU A 178 -23.09 4.96 3.66
C LEU A 178 -22.08 5.61 2.72
N SER A 179 -22.37 5.59 1.42
CA SER A 179 -21.57 6.29 0.41
C SER A 179 -22.41 7.39 -0.23
N LEU A 180 -21.85 8.60 -0.29
CA LEU A 180 -22.54 9.81 -0.72
C LEU A 180 -21.84 10.42 -1.93
N ARG A 181 -22.59 11.05 -2.83
CA ARG A 181 -22.11 11.90 -3.92
C ARG A 181 -22.65 13.31 -3.76
N LEU A 182 -21.75 14.29 -3.70
CA LEU A 182 -22.05 15.71 -3.56
C LEU A 182 -21.51 16.45 -4.79
N HIS A 183 -22.41 17.00 -5.61
CA HIS A 183 -22.05 17.75 -6.81
C HIS A 183 -21.46 19.11 -6.42
N MET A 184 -20.14 19.23 -6.51
CA MET A 184 -19.41 20.46 -6.22
C MET A 184 -18.04 20.43 -6.90
N PRO A 185 -17.48 21.59 -7.29
CA PRO A 185 -16.16 21.66 -7.89
C PRO A 185 -15.05 21.32 -6.88
N ALA A 186 -13.94 20.80 -7.39
CA ALA A 186 -12.84 20.26 -6.60
C ALA A 186 -12.29 21.22 -5.52
N HIS A 187 -12.19 22.51 -5.81
CA HIS A 187 -11.68 23.50 -4.84
C HIS A 187 -12.63 23.66 -3.64
N LEU A 188 -13.95 23.67 -3.85
CA LEU A 188 -14.93 23.70 -2.75
C LEU A 188 -14.91 22.38 -1.98
N ALA A 189 -14.76 21.25 -2.66
CA ALA A 189 -14.65 19.94 -2.01
C ALA A 189 -13.43 19.87 -1.06
N LEU A 190 -12.27 20.36 -1.51
CA LEU A 190 -11.06 20.40 -0.67
C LEU A 190 -11.22 21.34 0.54
N SER A 191 -11.84 22.51 0.35
CA SER A 191 -12.14 23.44 1.45
C SER A 191 -13.12 22.82 2.46
N ALA A 192 -14.19 22.17 1.98
CA ALA A 192 -15.16 21.50 2.83
C ALA A 192 -14.53 20.34 3.62
N LEU A 193 -13.69 19.53 2.98
CA LEU A 193 -12.96 18.44 3.63
C LEU A 193 -12.00 18.94 4.72
N ALA A 194 -11.31 20.07 4.49
CA ALA A 194 -10.45 20.68 5.50
C ALA A 194 -11.25 21.16 6.71
N GLU A 195 -12.45 21.73 6.50
CA GLU A 195 -13.35 22.14 7.58
C GLU A 195 -13.92 20.93 8.34
N TRP A 196 -14.42 19.92 7.61
CA TRP A 196 -15.01 18.71 8.17
C TRP A 196 -14.00 17.84 8.92
N GLY A 197 -12.73 17.86 8.51
CA GLY A 197 -11.65 17.17 9.21
C GLY A 197 -11.40 17.67 10.64
N GLN A 198 -11.89 18.87 10.99
CA GLN A 198 -11.82 19.43 12.35
C GLN A 198 -13.03 19.08 13.21
N GLN A 199 -13.89 18.18 12.74
CA GLN A 199 -15.18 17.87 13.34
C GLN A 199 -15.31 16.36 13.54
N PRO A 200 -16.15 15.88 14.48
CA PRO A 200 -16.33 14.46 14.75
C PRO A 200 -17.25 13.80 13.71
N LEU A 201 -16.97 13.99 12.42
CA LEU A 201 -17.70 13.37 11.34
C LEU A 201 -17.13 11.96 11.06
N PRO A 202 -17.97 10.93 10.88
CA PRO A 202 -17.55 9.56 10.65
C PRO A 202 -17.04 9.32 9.21
N ILE A 203 -16.32 10.27 8.62
CA ILE A 203 -15.77 10.13 7.27
C ILE A 203 -14.64 9.09 7.31
N SER A 204 -14.66 8.14 6.38
CA SER A 204 -13.65 7.09 6.24
C SER A 204 -13.10 6.92 4.82
N ALA A 205 -13.64 7.66 3.85
CA ALA A 205 -13.07 7.81 2.51
C ALA A 205 -13.57 9.12 1.89
N ALA A 206 -12.73 9.75 1.06
CA ALA A 206 -13.10 10.93 0.29
C ALA A 206 -12.35 10.96 -1.05
N CYS A 207 -13.11 11.02 -2.14
CA CYS A 207 -12.59 11.05 -3.50
C CYS A 207 -13.39 12.06 -4.33
N HIS A 208 -12.73 12.95 -5.07
CA HIS A 208 -13.36 13.81 -6.06
C HIS A 208 -12.97 13.34 -7.47
N ASP A 209 -13.97 12.92 -8.25
CA ASP A 209 -13.78 12.26 -9.56
C ASP A 209 -13.63 13.21 -10.75
N GLY A 210 -13.73 14.52 -10.49
CA GLY A 210 -13.66 15.59 -11.49
C GLY A 210 -14.97 16.38 -11.56
N GLU A 211 -16.08 15.79 -11.13
CA GLU A 211 -17.42 16.39 -11.17
C GLU A 211 -18.03 16.52 -9.78
N ALA A 212 -17.82 15.53 -8.92
CA ALA A 212 -18.43 15.47 -7.60
C ALA A 212 -17.47 14.91 -6.55
N LEU A 213 -17.73 15.27 -5.29
CA LEU A 213 -17.11 14.68 -4.13
C LEU A 213 -17.90 13.43 -3.70
N CYS A 214 -17.26 12.27 -3.79
CA CYS A 214 -17.71 11.03 -3.19
C CYS A 214 -17.17 10.92 -1.75
N LEU A 215 -18.03 10.60 -0.78
CA LEU A 215 -17.68 10.38 0.62
C LEU A 215 -18.15 9.02 1.10
N ARG A 216 -17.38 8.40 2.01
CA ARG A 216 -17.84 7.24 2.78
C ARG A 216 -17.97 7.61 4.24
N LEU A 217 -19.12 7.30 4.83
CA LEU A 217 -19.43 7.49 6.24
C LEU A 217 -19.54 6.13 6.92
N GLU A 218 -18.80 5.92 8.01
CA GLU A 218 -18.80 4.65 8.73
C GLU A 218 -18.70 4.78 10.24
N GLY A 219 -19.49 3.98 10.95
CA GLY A 219 -19.53 3.99 12.40
C GLY A 219 -20.78 3.32 12.94
N GLY A 220 -21.31 3.86 14.05
CA GLY A 220 -22.64 3.50 14.54
C GLY A 220 -23.75 4.15 13.73
N GLU A 221 -24.91 3.50 13.65
CA GLU A 221 -26.07 3.93 12.87
C GLU A 221 -26.44 5.41 13.11
N GLY A 222 -26.57 5.82 14.37
CA GLY A 222 -26.94 7.21 14.71
C GLY A 222 -25.90 8.25 14.26
N SER A 223 -24.60 7.93 14.36
CA SER A 223 -23.52 8.83 13.93
C SER A 223 -23.50 8.98 12.41
N VAL A 224 -23.64 7.86 11.69
CA VAL A 224 -23.69 7.87 10.22
C VAL A 224 -24.94 8.59 9.71
N GLN A 225 -26.10 8.33 10.31
CA GLN A 225 -27.35 8.98 9.91
C GLN A 225 -27.34 10.49 10.16
N SER A 226 -26.84 10.93 11.32
CA SER A 226 -26.69 12.35 11.63
C SER A 226 -25.73 13.04 10.65
N ALA A 227 -24.61 12.41 10.33
CA ALA A 227 -23.67 12.93 9.34
C ALA A 227 -24.28 13.00 7.94
N PHE A 228 -25.05 11.99 7.51
CA PHE A 228 -25.78 12.03 6.24
C PHE A 228 -26.79 13.16 6.17
N GLN A 229 -27.61 13.35 7.22
CA GLN A 229 -28.58 14.46 7.28
C GLN A 229 -27.92 15.84 7.21
N ARG A 230 -26.71 15.96 7.78
CA ARG A 230 -25.95 17.21 7.79
C ARG A 230 -25.23 17.50 6.46
N LEU A 231 -24.57 16.50 5.89
CA LEU A 231 -23.76 16.65 4.67
C LEU A 231 -24.62 16.61 3.41
N GLY A 232 -25.75 15.89 3.43
CA GLY A 232 -26.62 15.68 2.28
C GLY A 232 -25.95 14.87 1.18
N GLY A 233 -26.39 15.09 -0.06
CA GLY A 233 -25.92 14.38 -1.25
C GLY A 233 -26.74 13.14 -1.60
N GLU A 234 -26.40 12.53 -2.72
CA GLU A 234 -27.07 11.35 -3.27
C GLU A 234 -26.40 10.08 -2.75
N LEU A 235 -27.19 9.07 -2.40
CA LEU A 235 -26.65 7.75 -2.06
C LEU A 235 -26.08 7.08 -3.32
N ILE A 236 -24.87 6.55 -3.21
CA ILE A 236 -24.22 5.76 -4.26
C ILE A 236 -23.86 4.36 -3.77
N ASP A 237 -23.67 3.45 -4.71
CA ASP A 237 -23.23 2.09 -4.43
C ASP A 237 -21.83 2.09 -3.78
N SER A 238 -21.65 1.31 -2.70
CA SER A 238 -20.38 1.15 -2.01
C SER A 238 -19.28 0.54 -2.90
N ARG A 239 -19.67 -0.16 -3.97
CA ARG A 239 -18.76 -0.68 -5.01
C ARG A 239 -17.86 0.40 -5.60
N PHE A 240 -18.26 1.67 -5.59
CA PHE A 240 -17.40 2.79 -5.99
C PHE A 240 -16.02 2.74 -5.31
N TRP A 241 -15.96 2.40 -4.02
CA TRP A 241 -14.70 2.34 -3.26
C TRP A 241 -13.84 1.15 -3.63
N ASP A 242 -14.46 0.00 -3.93
CA ASP A 242 -13.76 -1.17 -4.45
C ASP A 242 -13.23 -0.91 -5.87
N ASP A 243 -13.98 -0.17 -6.69
CA ASP A 243 -13.55 0.19 -8.04
C ASP A 243 -12.46 1.27 -8.00
N LEU A 244 -12.49 2.20 -7.03
CA LEU A 244 -11.41 3.16 -6.80
C LEU A 244 -10.13 2.44 -6.33
N ARG A 245 -10.25 1.56 -5.32
CA ARG A 245 -9.13 0.80 -4.75
C ARG A 245 -8.44 -0.06 -5.81
N GLU A 246 -9.22 -0.74 -6.65
CA GLU A 246 -8.72 -1.66 -7.69
C GLU A 246 -8.44 -0.97 -9.03
N GLN A 247 -8.53 0.36 -9.11
CA GLN A 247 -8.30 1.14 -10.33
C GLN A 247 -9.21 0.74 -11.51
N ARG A 248 -10.50 0.49 -11.22
CA ARG A 248 -11.54 0.07 -12.18
C ARG A 248 -12.52 1.18 -12.56
N LEU A 249 -12.46 2.35 -11.91
CA LEU A 249 -13.28 3.51 -12.32
C LEU A 249 -12.95 3.92 -13.76
N ALA A 250 -13.92 4.56 -14.43
CA ALA A 250 -13.76 5.03 -15.82
C ALA A 250 -12.53 5.93 -16.04
N PHE A 251 -12.10 6.68 -15.00
CA PHE A 251 -10.87 7.46 -15.01
C PHE A 251 -9.62 6.62 -15.38
N PHE A 252 -9.55 5.37 -14.89
CA PHE A 252 -8.38 4.51 -15.07
C PHE A 252 -8.34 3.80 -16.42
N ALA A 253 -9.47 3.71 -17.12
CA ALA A 253 -9.60 3.06 -18.43
C ALA A 253 -8.90 3.83 -19.57
N ASP A 254 -8.58 5.11 -19.36
CA ASP A 254 -7.76 5.92 -20.26
C ASP A 254 -6.36 5.29 -20.43
N SER A 255 -5.85 5.17 -21.65
CA SER A 255 -4.54 4.55 -21.93
C SER A 255 -3.35 5.47 -21.66
N GLN A 256 -3.58 6.75 -21.33
CA GLN A 256 -2.52 7.68 -20.96
C GLN A 256 -1.72 7.19 -19.73
N PRO A 257 -0.43 7.57 -19.64
CA PRO A 257 0.39 7.25 -18.48
C PRO A 257 -0.28 7.69 -17.18
N LEU A 258 -0.37 6.77 -16.22
CA LEU A 258 -0.92 7.02 -14.90
C LEU A 258 0.19 7.43 -13.94
N TRP A 259 -0.04 8.50 -13.21
CA TRP A 259 0.83 9.00 -12.16
C TRP A 259 0.07 9.05 -10.84
N ARG A 260 0.75 8.69 -9.75
CA ARG A 260 0.28 8.93 -8.39
C ARG A 260 1.10 10.04 -7.78
N LEU A 261 0.47 11.16 -7.46
CA LEU A 261 1.08 12.24 -6.70
C LEU A 261 0.67 12.09 -5.24
N SER A 262 1.63 12.21 -4.34
CA SER A 262 1.42 12.29 -2.91
C SER A 262 1.81 13.69 -2.45
N LEU A 263 0.80 14.46 -2.08
CA LEU A 263 0.89 15.90 -1.80
C LEU A 263 0.40 16.19 -0.37
N PRO A 264 0.80 17.31 0.25
CA PRO A 264 0.13 17.82 1.45
C PRO A 264 -1.37 18.01 1.22
N ILE A 265 -2.21 17.74 2.22
CA ILE A 265 -3.68 17.85 2.11
C ILE A 265 -4.12 19.24 1.66
N ALA A 266 -3.43 20.29 2.14
CA ALA A 266 -3.73 21.68 1.80
C ALA A 266 -3.29 22.11 0.38
N SER A 267 -2.80 21.16 -0.44
CA SER A 267 -2.40 21.47 -1.82
C SER A 267 -3.62 21.77 -2.68
N GLY A 268 -3.61 22.95 -3.32
CA GLY A 268 -4.62 23.35 -4.29
C GLY A 268 -4.48 22.61 -5.64
N ALA A 269 -4.88 23.29 -6.72
CA ALA A 269 -4.72 22.75 -8.08
C ALA A 269 -3.24 22.49 -8.39
N THR A 270 -2.95 21.36 -9.04
CA THR A 270 -1.57 20.99 -9.38
C THR A 270 -0.99 21.82 -10.51
N GLY A 271 -1.84 22.34 -11.42
CA GLY A 271 -1.42 23.03 -12.64
C GLY A 271 -0.79 22.09 -13.68
N LEU A 272 -0.88 20.77 -13.51
CA LEU A 272 -0.38 19.79 -14.48
C LEU A 272 -1.40 19.58 -15.60
N PRO A 273 -0.95 19.44 -16.86
CA PRO A 273 -1.85 19.10 -17.96
C PRO A 273 -2.32 17.65 -17.80
N GLY A 274 -3.59 17.41 -18.14
CA GLY A 274 -4.20 16.08 -18.07
C GLY A 274 -5.47 16.07 -17.23
N ARG A 275 -5.89 14.87 -16.85
CA ARG A 275 -7.07 14.64 -16.01
C ARG A 275 -6.64 14.20 -14.64
N GLU A 276 -7.30 14.74 -13.62
CA GLU A 276 -7.04 14.39 -12.23
C GLU A 276 -8.25 13.77 -11.56
N LEU A 277 -7.96 12.78 -10.70
CA LEU A 277 -8.87 12.27 -9.70
C LEU A 277 -8.21 12.47 -8.34
N ILE A 278 -8.92 13.13 -7.42
CA ILE A 278 -8.42 13.50 -6.11
C ILE A 278 -8.88 12.46 -5.11
N ASP A 279 -7.96 11.86 -4.37
CA ASP A 279 -8.26 10.86 -3.36
C ASP A 279 -7.59 11.23 -2.04
N TRP A 280 -7.87 10.48 -0.99
CA TRP A 280 -7.30 10.66 0.35
C TRP A 280 -7.51 12.06 0.89
N SER A 281 -8.71 12.60 0.66
CA SER A 281 -9.07 13.96 1.09
C SER A 281 -8.13 15.05 0.57
N GLY A 282 -7.47 14.82 -0.57
CA GLY A 282 -6.51 15.76 -1.12
C GLY A 282 -5.04 15.41 -0.85
N ALA A 283 -4.71 14.31 -0.18
CA ALA A 283 -3.32 13.88 -0.07
C ALA A 283 -2.82 13.06 -1.28
N GLN A 284 -3.74 12.48 -2.07
CA GLN A 284 -3.43 11.70 -3.26
C GLN A 284 -4.05 12.35 -4.50
N ARG A 285 -3.28 12.47 -5.59
CA ARG A 285 -3.83 12.75 -6.93
C ARG A 285 -3.46 11.60 -7.85
N TRP A 286 -4.46 11.03 -8.49
CA TRP A 286 -4.25 10.24 -9.68
C TRP A 286 -4.28 11.17 -10.88
N LEU A 287 -3.24 11.13 -11.70
CA LEU A 287 -3.09 11.99 -12.88
C LEU A 287 -2.90 11.13 -14.13
N LYS A 288 -3.75 11.32 -15.13
CA LYS A 288 -3.56 10.82 -16.49
C LYS A 288 -2.94 11.94 -17.31
N SER A 289 -1.68 11.78 -17.72
CA SER A 289 -0.94 12.83 -18.42
C SER A 289 0.21 12.26 -19.25
N THR A 290 0.43 12.88 -20.42
CA THR A 290 1.59 12.65 -21.29
C THR A 290 2.71 13.66 -21.06
N ALA A 291 2.59 14.55 -20.05
CA ALA A 291 3.66 15.50 -19.74
C ALA A 291 4.97 14.80 -19.39
N PRO A 292 6.13 15.41 -19.68
CA PRO A 292 7.43 14.86 -19.31
C PRO A 292 7.50 14.54 -17.81
N ALA A 293 8.07 13.39 -17.47
CA ALA A 293 8.25 12.95 -16.08
C ALA A 293 8.94 14.01 -15.20
N ALA A 294 9.95 14.70 -15.74
CA ALA A 294 10.66 15.76 -15.05
C ALA A 294 9.75 16.93 -14.67
N GLN A 295 8.82 17.33 -15.55
CA GLN A 295 7.84 18.38 -15.27
C GLN A 295 6.87 17.95 -14.17
N ILE A 296 6.31 16.73 -14.25
CA ILE A 296 5.38 16.19 -13.25
C ILE A 296 6.05 16.13 -11.86
N ARG A 297 7.28 15.62 -11.80
CA ARG A 297 8.05 15.53 -10.55
C ARG A 297 8.41 16.91 -9.99
N SER A 298 8.85 17.83 -10.84
CA SER A 298 9.19 19.19 -10.43
C SER A 298 7.98 19.92 -9.84
N GLN A 299 6.81 19.79 -10.46
CA GLN A 299 5.59 20.40 -9.96
C GLN A 299 5.12 19.75 -8.64
N ALA A 300 5.16 18.42 -8.55
CA ALA A 300 4.84 17.74 -7.29
C ALA A 300 5.80 18.18 -6.15
N ALA A 301 7.09 18.33 -6.44
CA ALA A 301 8.08 18.79 -5.48
C ALA A 301 7.87 20.26 -5.06
N ALA A 302 7.49 21.14 -6.00
CA ALA A 302 7.14 22.54 -5.70
C ALA A 302 5.94 22.65 -4.75
N LEU A 303 5.03 21.67 -4.77
CA LEU A 303 3.91 21.54 -3.85
C LEU A 303 4.27 20.80 -2.54
N GLY A 304 5.55 20.47 -2.32
CA GLY A 304 6.01 19.76 -1.12
C GLY A 304 5.72 18.25 -1.14
N GLY A 305 5.45 17.69 -2.31
CA GLY A 305 5.13 16.27 -2.50
C GLY A 305 6.08 15.54 -3.45
N HIS A 306 5.64 14.40 -3.95
CA HIS A 306 6.37 13.57 -4.90
C HIS A 306 5.41 12.84 -5.83
N ALA A 307 5.93 12.39 -6.98
CA ALA A 307 5.15 11.66 -7.98
C ALA A 307 5.75 10.27 -8.22
N THR A 308 4.92 9.27 -8.48
CA THR A 308 5.35 7.93 -8.87
C THR A 308 4.60 7.54 -10.13
N ALA A 309 5.32 7.07 -11.16
CA ALA A 309 4.69 6.52 -12.34
C ALA A 309 4.06 5.15 -11.99
N TYR A 310 2.81 4.97 -12.38
CA TYR A 310 2.03 3.74 -12.26
C TYR A 310 1.92 3.06 -13.63
N SER A 311 3.08 2.92 -14.27
CA SER A 311 3.23 2.27 -15.57
C SER A 311 4.58 1.55 -15.59
N ALA A 312 4.72 0.52 -16.42
CA ALA A 312 5.96 -0.26 -16.54
C ALA A 312 7.05 0.53 -17.30
N VAL A 313 7.44 1.68 -16.75
CA VAL A 313 8.49 2.55 -17.28
C VAL A 313 9.70 2.55 -16.35
N ALA A 314 10.88 2.72 -16.94
CA ALA A 314 12.08 2.99 -16.18
C ALA A 314 11.92 4.27 -15.35
N ASP A 315 12.61 4.32 -14.20
CA ASP A 315 12.61 5.45 -13.27
C ASP A 315 11.22 5.82 -12.78
N SER A 316 10.45 4.82 -12.35
CA SER A 316 9.10 5.00 -11.83
C SER A 316 9.03 5.89 -10.58
N PHE A 317 10.02 5.80 -9.67
CA PHE A 317 10.04 6.53 -8.41
C PHE A 317 10.67 7.91 -8.52
N THR A 318 10.29 8.84 -7.62
CA THR A 318 10.96 10.15 -7.55
C THR A 318 12.39 9.95 -7.08
N PRO A 319 13.39 10.47 -7.83
CA PRO A 319 14.78 10.39 -7.39
C PRO A 319 14.95 10.93 -5.97
N LEU A 320 15.70 10.19 -5.16
CA LEU A 320 15.96 10.60 -3.79
C LEU A 320 17.02 11.70 -3.73
N PRO A 321 16.88 12.69 -2.83
CA PRO A 321 17.99 13.53 -2.42
C PRO A 321 19.20 12.68 -1.99
N ALA A 322 20.42 13.13 -2.29
CA ALA A 322 21.64 12.36 -2.08
C ALA A 322 21.81 11.84 -0.63
N ALA A 323 21.40 12.63 0.36
CA ALA A 323 21.43 12.22 1.77
C ALA A 323 20.51 11.03 2.06
N LEU A 324 19.28 11.01 1.52
CA LEU A 324 18.35 9.89 1.68
C LEU A 324 18.82 8.66 0.91
N LEU A 325 19.34 8.83 -0.31
CA LEU A 325 19.91 7.73 -1.08
C LEU A 325 21.08 7.05 -0.35
N ARG A 326 21.93 7.83 0.33
CA ARG A 326 23.00 7.27 1.18
C ARG A 326 22.46 6.38 2.29
N TYR A 327 21.37 6.77 2.96
CA TYR A 327 20.74 5.93 3.98
C TYR A 327 20.13 4.65 3.39
N HIS A 328 19.49 4.74 2.23
CA HIS A 328 18.99 3.56 1.52
C HIS A 328 20.12 2.59 1.16
N ARG A 329 21.25 3.08 0.62
CA ARG A 329 22.43 2.26 0.32
C ARG A 329 23.03 1.64 1.58
N ALA A 330 23.18 2.41 2.65
CA ALA A 330 23.72 1.90 3.91
C ALA A 330 22.84 0.78 4.49
N LEU A 331 21.51 0.97 4.45
CA LEU A 331 20.56 -0.04 4.89
C LEU A 331 20.62 -1.30 4.03
N LYS A 332 20.67 -1.13 2.70
CA LYS A 332 20.84 -2.25 1.79
C LYS A 332 22.15 -3.00 2.06
N GLN A 333 23.26 -2.30 2.27
CA GLN A 333 24.53 -2.93 2.61
C GLN A 333 24.46 -3.76 3.91
N GLN A 334 23.64 -3.36 4.88
CA GLN A 334 23.46 -4.10 6.13
C GLN A 334 22.58 -5.35 5.96
N LEU A 335 21.54 -5.29 5.12
CA LEU A 335 20.57 -6.38 4.97
C LEU A 335 20.86 -7.31 3.78
N ASP A 336 21.50 -6.79 2.73
CA ASP A 336 21.81 -7.45 1.47
C ASP A 336 23.17 -6.94 0.92
N PRO A 337 24.30 -7.36 1.54
CA PRO A 337 25.63 -6.84 1.19
C PRO A 337 26.08 -7.16 -0.24
N GLN A 338 25.56 -8.23 -0.85
CA GLN A 338 25.85 -8.62 -2.23
C GLN A 338 24.86 -8.02 -3.24
N GLY A 339 23.79 -7.37 -2.76
CA GLY A 339 22.80 -6.72 -3.61
C GLY A 339 21.95 -7.68 -4.44
N ILE A 340 21.74 -8.91 -3.97
CA ILE A 340 21.05 -9.94 -4.77
C ILE A 340 19.53 -9.75 -4.83
N PHE A 341 18.90 -9.05 -3.87
CA PHE A 341 17.44 -8.96 -3.84
C PHE A 341 16.89 -7.80 -4.65
N ASN A 342 16.07 -8.14 -5.67
CA ASN A 342 15.35 -7.20 -6.52
C ASN A 342 16.20 -5.97 -6.96
N PRO A 343 17.44 -6.18 -7.45
CA PRO A 343 18.32 -5.06 -7.78
C PRO A 343 17.67 -4.15 -8.82
N GLY A 344 17.83 -2.84 -8.64
CA GLY A 344 17.30 -1.81 -9.52
C GLY A 344 15.80 -1.56 -9.38
N ARG A 345 15.03 -2.36 -8.62
CA ARG A 345 13.55 -2.28 -8.61
C ARG A 345 13.02 -0.91 -8.21
N MET A 346 13.63 -0.27 -7.21
CA MET A 346 13.25 1.07 -6.75
C MET A 346 14.09 2.16 -7.41
N TYR A 347 15.42 2.01 -7.36
CA TYR A 347 16.37 2.94 -7.94
C TYR A 347 17.49 2.12 -8.57
N ALA A 348 18.00 2.53 -9.74
CA ALA A 348 19.03 1.79 -10.46
C ALA A 348 20.30 1.56 -9.63
N ASP A 349 20.60 2.47 -8.69
CA ASP A 349 21.77 2.40 -7.81
C ASP A 349 21.53 1.66 -6.49
N LEU A 350 20.37 0.97 -6.34
CA LEU A 350 20.05 0.10 -5.22
C LEU A 350 19.90 -1.35 -5.67
#